data_AF-A0A6I5ZQ85-F1
#
_entry.id   AF-A0A6I5ZQ85-F1
#
_cell.length_a   1.000
_cell.length_b   1.000
_cell.length_c   1.000
_cell.angle_alpha   90.00
_cell.angle_beta   90.00
_cell.angle_gamma   90.00
#
_symmetry.space_group_name_H-M   'P 1'
#
loop_
_entity.id
_entity.type
_entity.pdbx_description
1 polymer ?
#
loop_
_entity_poly.entity_id
_entity_poly.type
_entity_poly.pdbx_seq_one_letter_code
_entity_poly.pdbx_strand_id
1 'polypeptide(L)'
;MNIQERALELHKEWQGKIEVCSRVPVRDRMDLSLAYTPGVAEPCKEIHKDPKLVDVYTRRWNMVAVVSDGSAVLGLGNIGARAAMPVMEGKSLLFKTFAGVDAFPICIDSQDVDEIVRTVQLLTPTFGGVNLEDIAAPRCFEIERRLKETTDIPIFHDDQHGTAVVVLSGIINACKITKRELNDLQVVINGAGAAGIATAKLLLSVGVKDVILCDSRGIVCSKRQDLNQEKREMLKITNKEDRCGTLADAMVGANCFIGVSVKDAVTQDMVRSMGKDSIIFAMANPVPEIYPDKAREAGAAVVGTGRSDFPNQVNNVLGFPGIFRGALDVKASDINEPMKIAAAHALANLVGDRLSPDFVMPEAFDLRVAPAVAAAVAKAAIESGVAREPKDPEWVKKHTEELIGVAK
;
A
#
# COMPACT_ATOMS: atom_id res chain seq x y z
N MET A 1 25.42 16.17 13.48
CA MET A 1 24.60 14.96 13.63
C MET A 1 23.90 14.70 12.32
N ASN A 2 24.09 13.54 11.72
CA ASN A 2 23.38 13.17 10.49
C ASN A 2 21.96 12.66 10.82
N ILE A 3 21.14 12.44 9.78
CA ILE A 3 19.75 12.01 9.97
C ILE A 3 19.64 10.64 10.67
N GLN A 4 20.61 9.75 10.45
CA GLN A 4 20.65 8.42 11.04
C GLN A 4 20.90 8.47 12.56
N GLU A 5 21.89 9.25 12.99
CA GLU A 5 22.18 9.51 14.40
C GLU A 5 20.97 10.14 15.09
N ARG A 6 20.35 11.14 14.44
CA ARG A 6 19.17 11.81 14.98
C ARG A 6 17.98 10.86 15.13
N ALA A 7 17.77 9.96 14.18
CA ALA A 7 16.70 8.96 14.26
C ALA A 7 16.88 8.02 15.47
N LEU A 8 18.11 7.56 15.73
CA LEU A 8 18.39 6.69 16.89
C LEU A 8 18.17 7.42 18.22
N GLU A 9 18.63 8.66 18.34
CA GLU A 9 18.40 9.48 19.54
C GLU A 9 16.91 9.66 19.82
N LEU A 10 16.14 10.05 18.80
CA LEU A 10 14.71 10.28 18.95
C LEU A 10 13.95 9.01 19.34
N HIS A 11 14.27 7.87 18.72
CA HIS A 11 13.66 6.60 19.10
C HIS A 11 13.97 6.19 20.55
N LYS A 12 15.17 6.52 21.04
CA LYS A 12 15.56 6.31 22.45
C LYS A 12 14.85 7.28 23.39
N GLU A 13 14.73 8.55 23.00
CA GLU A 13 14.04 9.60 23.75
C GLU A 13 12.55 9.30 23.89
N TRP A 14 11.89 8.91 22.79
CA TRP A 14 10.47 8.57 22.76
C TRP A 14 10.13 7.21 23.36
N GLN A 15 11.12 6.31 23.50
CA GLN A 15 10.93 4.93 23.95
C GLN A 15 9.92 4.13 23.10
N GLY A 16 9.98 4.32 21.78
CA GLY A 16 8.96 3.87 20.84
C GLY A 16 8.12 5.03 20.30
N LYS A 17 7.22 4.76 19.34
CA LYS A 17 6.46 5.81 18.64
C LYS A 17 4.95 5.79 18.90
N ILE A 18 4.49 4.83 19.69
CA ILE A 18 3.06 4.63 19.96
C ILE A 18 2.81 4.43 21.46
N GLU A 19 1.62 4.79 21.90
CA GLU A 19 1.13 4.60 23.27
C GLU A 19 -0.35 4.21 23.24
N VAL A 20 -0.81 3.43 24.23
CA VAL A 20 -2.23 3.12 24.42
C VAL A 20 -2.83 4.10 25.42
N CYS A 21 -3.70 4.99 24.93
CA CYS A 21 -4.36 6.00 25.75
C CYS A 21 -5.82 5.63 26.04
N SER A 22 -6.29 5.93 27.25
CA SER A 22 -7.73 5.80 27.57
C SER A 22 -8.55 6.81 26.78
N ARG A 23 -9.65 6.35 26.17
CA ARG A 23 -10.63 7.22 25.49
C ARG A 23 -11.74 7.75 26.40
N VAL A 24 -11.87 7.19 27.60
CA VAL A 24 -12.87 7.58 28.58
C VAL A 24 -12.18 7.98 29.88
N PRO A 25 -12.69 9.00 30.59
CA PRO A 25 -12.14 9.35 31.89
C PRO A 25 -12.45 8.25 32.92
N VAL A 26 -11.52 8.00 33.83
CA VAL A 26 -11.73 7.17 35.02
C VAL A 26 -11.31 7.99 36.24
N ARG A 27 -12.22 8.84 36.74
CA ARG A 27 -11.90 9.85 37.77
C ARG A 27 -12.41 9.45 39.16
N ASP A 28 -13.47 8.67 39.21
CA ASP A 28 -14.13 8.28 40.45
C ASP A 28 -14.64 6.83 40.40
N ARG A 29 -15.31 6.41 41.48
CA ARG A 29 -15.85 5.05 41.61
C ARG A 29 -16.93 4.75 40.57
N MET A 30 -17.73 5.74 40.18
CA MET A 30 -18.79 5.54 39.20
C MET A 30 -18.18 5.32 37.81
N ASP A 31 -17.23 6.15 37.40
CA ASP A 31 -16.51 5.98 36.14
C ASP A 31 -15.85 4.58 36.08
N LEU A 32 -15.18 4.15 37.16
CA LEU A 32 -14.56 2.82 37.24
C LEU A 32 -15.59 1.68 37.13
N SER A 33 -16.73 1.80 37.82
CA SER A 33 -17.78 0.79 37.79
C SER A 33 -18.48 0.65 36.43
N LEU A 34 -18.46 1.70 35.61
CA LEU A 34 -18.98 1.68 34.24
C LEU A 34 -17.95 1.19 33.23
N ALA A 35 -16.71 1.67 33.32
CA ALA A 35 -15.62 1.29 32.41
C ALA A 35 -15.11 -0.14 32.65
N TYR A 36 -15.27 -0.65 33.88
CA TYR A 36 -14.87 -1.99 34.28
C TYR A 36 -15.98 -2.67 35.09
N THR A 37 -15.66 -3.44 36.11
CA THR A 37 -16.66 -4.19 36.88
C THR A 37 -17.46 -3.28 37.82
N PRO A 38 -18.79 -3.48 37.91
CA PRO A 38 -19.57 -4.54 37.26
C PRO A 38 -20.09 -4.20 35.84
N GLY A 39 -20.04 -2.93 35.40
CA GLY A 39 -20.71 -2.44 34.19
C GLY A 39 -20.24 -3.08 32.88
N VAL A 40 -18.95 -3.42 32.75
CA VAL A 40 -18.37 -4.07 31.56
C VAL A 40 -19.02 -5.41 31.23
N ALA A 41 -19.70 -6.05 32.18
CA ALA A 41 -20.42 -7.30 31.94
C ALA A 41 -21.59 -7.12 30.95
N GLU A 42 -22.22 -5.95 30.89
CA GLU A 42 -23.38 -5.70 30.02
C GLU A 42 -23.02 -5.72 28.53
N PRO A 43 -22.03 -4.95 28.01
CA PRO A 43 -21.62 -5.09 26.62
C PRO A 43 -21.10 -6.50 26.28
N CYS A 44 -20.45 -7.21 27.23
CA CYS A 44 -20.06 -8.61 27.02
C CYS A 44 -21.26 -9.53 26.80
N LYS A 45 -22.34 -9.38 27.59
CA LYS A 45 -23.58 -10.16 27.43
C LYS A 45 -24.26 -9.85 26.10
N GLU A 46 -24.28 -8.58 25.69
CA GLU A 46 -24.88 -8.18 24.40
C GLU A 46 -24.09 -8.76 23.21
N ILE A 47 -22.74 -8.70 23.25
CA ILE A 47 -21.89 -9.32 22.21
C ILE A 47 -22.04 -10.85 22.21
N HIS A 48 -22.22 -11.48 23.38
CA HIS A 48 -22.46 -12.91 23.44
C HIS A 48 -23.79 -13.32 22.77
N LYS A 49 -24.82 -12.48 22.88
CA LYS A 49 -26.11 -12.68 22.20
C LYS A 49 -26.02 -12.41 20.69
N ASP A 50 -25.34 -11.34 20.30
CA ASP A 50 -25.09 -10.98 18.90
C ASP A 50 -23.63 -10.53 18.70
N PRO A 51 -22.76 -11.42 18.16
CA PRO A 51 -21.35 -11.11 17.92
C PRO A 51 -21.11 -9.88 17.04
N LYS A 52 -22.08 -9.46 16.21
CA LYS A 52 -21.95 -8.27 15.35
C LYS A 52 -21.87 -6.96 16.15
N LEU A 53 -22.32 -6.97 17.40
CA LEU A 53 -22.26 -5.81 18.30
C LEU A 53 -20.84 -5.51 18.81
N VAL A 54 -19.85 -6.36 18.49
CA VAL A 54 -18.44 -6.10 18.85
C VAL A 54 -17.95 -4.76 18.33
N ASP A 55 -18.36 -4.35 17.13
CA ASP A 55 -17.96 -3.08 16.52
C ASP A 55 -18.75 -1.88 17.07
N VAL A 56 -19.85 -2.14 17.79
CA VAL A 56 -20.65 -1.10 18.46
C VAL A 56 -20.06 -0.76 19.82
N TYR A 57 -19.69 -1.78 20.60
CA TYR A 57 -19.28 -1.61 21.99
C TYR A 57 -17.77 -1.62 22.23
N THR A 58 -16.96 -1.92 21.21
CA THR A 58 -15.50 -1.97 21.34
C THR A 58 -14.81 -1.10 20.30
N ARG A 59 -13.49 -0.97 20.42
CA ARG A 59 -12.69 -0.22 19.44
C ARG A 59 -12.35 -1.01 18.17
N ARG A 60 -12.79 -2.27 18.06
CA ARG A 60 -12.53 -3.14 16.91
C ARG A 60 -12.87 -2.46 15.58
N TRP A 61 -13.98 -1.71 15.51
CA TRP A 61 -14.43 -1.01 14.30
C TRP A 61 -13.38 -0.08 13.67
N ASN A 62 -12.41 0.40 14.46
CA ASN A 62 -11.37 1.33 14.02
C ASN A 62 -9.96 0.78 14.15
N MET A 63 -9.82 -0.49 14.55
CA MET A 63 -8.53 -1.08 14.93
C MET A 63 -7.96 -1.94 13.80
N VAL A 64 -6.72 -1.66 13.39
CA VAL A 64 -6.01 -2.41 12.34
C VAL A 64 -4.76 -3.06 12.91
N ALA A 65 -4.56 -4.35 12.61
CA ALA A 65 -3.28 -5.01 12.90
C ALA A 65 -2.29 -4.72 11.78
N VAL A 66 -1.12 -4.17 12.11
CA VAL A 66 0.01 -4.05 11.18
C VAL A 66 0.90 -5.27 11.39
N VAL A 67 0.73 -6.29 10.54
CA VAL A 67 1.33 -7.62 10.72
C VAL A 67 2.55 -7.80 9.84
N SER A 68 3.66 -8.24 10.43
CA SER A 68 4.90 -8.56 9.71
C SER A 68 5.63 -9.76 10.34
N ASP A 69 6.41 -10.50 9.55
CA ASP A 69 7.39 -11.48 10.04
C ASP A 69 8.83 -10.92 10.02
N GLY A 70 9.01 -9.69 9.53
CA GLY A 70 10.31 -9.03 9.37
C GLY A 70 11.19 -9.64 8.29
N SER A 71 10.62 -10.38 7.33
CA SER A 71 11.39 -11.08 6.29
C SER A 71 11.76 -10.22 5.09
N ALA A 72 11.15 -9.05 4.91
CA ALA A 72 11.44 -8.13 3.81
C ALA A 72 11.36 -6.65 4.23
N VAL A 73 12.01 -6.29 5.35
CA VAL A 73 11.91 -4.94 5.92
C VAL A 73 12.65 -3.92 5.06
N LEU A 74 11.91 -3.05 4.38
CA LEU A 74 12.48 -1.99 3.52
C LEU A 74 13.52 -2.59 2.52
N GLY A 75 14.67 -1.93 2.37
CA GLY A 75 15.83 -2.45 1.64
C GLY A 75 16.81 -3.29 2.49
N LEU A 76 16.46 -3.63 3.73
CA LEU A 76 17.32 -4.37 4.66
C LEU A 76 17.17 -5.89 4.52
N GLY A 77 16.05 -6.34 3.92
CA GLY A 77 15.75 -7.75 3.73
C GLY A 77 15.27 -8.40 5.03
N ASN A 78 15.68 -9.67 5.23
CA ASN A 78 15.23 -10.45 6.37
C ASN A 78 16.06 -10.12 7.63
N ILE A 79 15.50 -9.28 8.49
CA ILE A 79 16.11 -8.86 9.77
C ILE A 79 15.35 -9.41 10.98
N GLY A 80 14.26 -10.15 10.76
CA GLY A 80 13.45 -10.80 11.76
C GLY A 80 12.45 -9.88 12.47
N ALA A 81 11.45 -10.50 13.09
CA ALA A 81 10.29 -9.85 13.70
C ALA A 81 10.64 -8.72 14.69
N ARG A 82 11.63 -8.92 15.57
CA ARG A 82 12.02 -7.91 16.57
C ARG A 82 12.60 -6.65 15.93
N ALA A 83 13.44 -6.81 14.91
CA ALA A 83 14.09 -5.69 14.24
C ALA A 83 13.13 -4.92 13.31
N ALA A 84 12.03 -5.56 12.88
CA ALA A 84 10.95 -4.92 12.12
C ALA A 84 10.08 -3.97 12.96
N MET A 85 10.07 -4.12 14.29
CA MET A 85 9.14 -3.41 15.17
C MET A 85 9.13 -1.88 15.00
N PRO A 86 10.29 -1.19 14.88
CA PRO A 86 10.29 0.25 14.64
C PRO A 86 9.58 0.65 13.33
N VAL A 87 9.63 -0.18 12.27
CA VAL A 87 8.91 0.11 11.03
C VAL A 87 7.41 -0.06 11.22
N MET A 88 6.99 -1.12 11.91
CA MET A 88 5.58 -1.39 12.19
C MET A 88 4.93 -0.35 13.11
N GLU A 89 5.65 0.14 14.13
CA GLU A 89 5.22 1.29 14.92
C GLU A 89 5.09 2.55 14.06
N GLY A 90 6.01 2.74 13.12
CA GLY A 90 5.95 3.85 12.15
C GLY A 90 4.69 3.78 11.29
N LYS A 91 4.38 2.62 10.71
CA LYS A 91 3.14 2.40 9.96
C LYS A 91 1.91 2.66 10.82
N SER A 92 1.93 2.22 12.08
CA SER A 92 0.84 2.44 13.02
C SER A 92 0.59 3.92 13.32
N LEU A 93 1.67 4.68 13.53
CA LEU A 93 1.64 6.15 13.66
C LEU A 93 1.04 6.82 12.42
N LEU A 94 1.42 6.38 11.22
CA LEU A 94 0.94 6.98 9.96
C LEU A 94 -0.55 6.71 9.73
N PHE A 95 -1.04 5.49 10.02
CA PHE A 95 -2.47 5.18 10.05
C PHE A 95 -3.25 6.15 10.94
N LYS A 96 -2.74 6.38 12.15
CA LYS A 96 -3.39 7.27 13.11
C LYS A 96 -3.37 8.72 12.66
N THR A 97 -2.22 9.19 12.19
CA THR A 97 -1.98 10.59 11.83
C THR A 97 -2.79 10.98 10.59
N PHE A 98 -2.78 10.15 9.55
CA PHE A 98 -3.34 10.52 8.26
C PHE A 98 -4.79 10.11 8.04
N ALA A 99 -5.34 9.18 8.82
CA ALA A 99 -6.73 8.75 8.65
C ALA A 99 -7.48 8.43 9.95
N GLY A 100 -6.87 8.69 11.11
CA GLY A 100 -7.49 8.44 12.42
C GLY A 100 -7.71 6.97 12.75
N VAL A 101 -7.09 6.04 12.02
CA VAL A 101 -7.16 4.59 12.23
C VAL A 101 -6.29 4.21 13.43
N ASP A 102 -6.81 3.41 14.37
CA ASP A 102 -5.98 2.92 15.48
C ASP A 102 -5.26 1.66 15.03
N ALA A 103 -4.06 1.83 14.50
CA ALA A 103 -3.24 0.71 14.10
C ALA A 103 -2.35 0.25 15.27
N PHE A 104 -2.14 -1.06 15.36
CA PHE A 104 -1.26 -1.67 16.35
C PHE A 104 -0.28 -2.66 15.69
N PRO A 105 1.03 -2.58 15.98
CA PRO A 105 2.03 -3.43 15.34
C PRO A 105 2.05 -4.83 15.94
N ILE A 106 2.08 -5.84 15.07
CA ILE A 106 2.14 -7.26 15.43
C ILE A 106 3.25 -7.92 14.61
N CYS A 107 4.45 -8.04 15.18
CA CYS A 107 5.52 -8.82 14.55
C CYS A 107 5.49 -10.26 15.06
N ILE A 108 5.33 -11.20 14.14
CA ILE A 108 5.24 -12.63 14.42
C ILE A 108 6.64 -13.24 14.26
N ASP A 109 7.17 -13.87 15.31
CA ASP A 109 8.50 -14.53 15.29
C ASP A 109 8.41 -15.92 14.63
N SER A 110 7.81 -15.97 13.44
CA SER A 110 7.71 -17.15 12.56
C SER A 110 7.61 -16.70 11.11
N GLN A 111 8.24 -17.46 10.22
CA GLN A 111 8.21 -17.25 8.77
C GLN A 111 7.51 -18.39 8.03
N ASP A 112 6.89 -19.30 8.79
CA ASP A 112 6.05 -20.36 8.25
C ASP A 112 4.67 -19.80 7.87
N VAL A 113 4.20 -20.17 6.67
CA VAL A 113 2.95 -19.63 6.12
C VAL A 113 1.75 -20.06 6.97
N ASP A 114 1.71 -21.32 7.41
CA ASP A 114 0.59 -21.85 8.20
C ASP A 114 0.54 -21.19 9.57
N GLU A 115 1.69 -21.01 10.23
CA GLU A 115 1.77 -20.35 11.53
C GLU A 115 1.35 -18.87 11.46
N ILE A 116 1.79 -18.12 10.43
CA ILE A 116 1.39 -16.73 10.24
C ILE A 116 -0.12 -16.64 9.99
N VAL A 117 -0.64 -17.43 9.03
CA VAL A 117 -2.07 -17.42 8.69
C VAL A 117 -2.92 -17.77 9.91
N ARG A 118 -2.56 -18.83 10.63
CA ARG A 118 -3.27 -19.26 11.84
C ARG A 118 -3.23 -18.18 12.94
N THR A 119 -2.07 -17.56 13.14
CA THR A 119 -1.91 -16.50 14.15
C THR A 119 -2.82 -15.31 13.84
N VAL A 120 -2.81 -14.83 12.59
CA VAL A 120 -3.67 -13.71 12.19
C VAL A 120 -5.15 -14.08 12.28
N GLN A 121 -5.55 -15.30 11.88
CA GLN A 121 -6.92 -15.80 12.02
C GLN A 121 -7.40 -15.77 13.48
N LEU A 122 -6.55 -16.16 14.43
CA LEU A 122 -6.89 -16.15 15.85
C LEU A 122 -7.02 -14.73 16.43
N LEU A 123 -6.42 -13.73 15.78
CA LEU A 123 -6.45 -12.32 16.20
C LEU A 123 -7.61 -11.53 15.61
N THR A 124 -8.30 -12.01 14.56
CA THR A 124 -9.40 -11.28 13.89
C THR A 124 -10.57 -10.86 14.80
N PRO A 125 -10.87 -11.52 15.94
CA PRO A 125 -11.86 -11.00 16.88
C PRO A 125 -11.49 -9.64 17.49
N THR A 126 -10.21 -9.24 17.44
CA THR A 126 -9.71 -7.97 18.01
C THR A 126 -9.69 -6.83 16.99
N PHE A 127 -9.47 -7.15 15.71
CA PHE A 127 -9.19 -6.18 14.67
C PHE A 127 -10.33 -6.07 13.64
N GLY A 128 -10.59 -4.85 13.17
CA GLY A 128 -11.50 -4.56 12.07
C GLY A 128 -10.84 -4.68 10.69
N GLY A 129 -9.52 -4.84 10.63
CA GLY A 129 -8.76 -5.09 9.40
C GLY A 129 -7.31 -5.48 9.68
N VAL A 130 -6.63 -6.04 8.68
CA VAL A 130 -5.22 -6.43 8.76
C VAL A 130 -4.44 -5.83 7.61
N ASN A 131 -3.40 -5.09 7.95
CA ASN A 131 -2.37 -4.61 7.03
C ASN A 131 -1.14 -5.53 7.12
N LEU A 132 -0.90 -6.35 6.12
CA LEU A 132 0.33 -7.13 5.96
C LEU A 132 1.45 -6.22 5.45
N GLU A 133 2.63 -6.33 6.06
CA GLU A 133 3.76 -5.43 5.80
C GLU A 133 5.08 -6.18 5.84
N ASP A 134 6.00 -5.86 4.93
CA ASP A 134 7.39 -6.33 4.94
C ASP A 134 7.53 -7.87 5.00
N ILE A 135 6.65 -8.59 4.30
CA ILE A 135 6.68 -10.07 4.17
C ILE A 135 7.26 -10.44 2.80
N ALA A 136 8.26 -11.32 2.79
CA ALA A 136 8.97 -11.70 1.58
C ALA A 136 8.10 -12.46 0.57
N ALA A 137 8.23 -12.09 -0.70
CA ALA A 137 7.75 -12.91 -1.81
C ALA A 137 8.57 -14.22 -1.93
N PRO A 138 7.95 -15.35 -2.31
CA PRO A 138 6.56 -15.48 -2.75
C PRO A 138 5.55 -15.75 -1.61
N ARG A 139 5.98 -15.93 -0.36
CA ARG A 139 5.09 -16.31 0.76
C ARG A 139 3.98 -15.30 1.00
N CYS A 140 4.28 -14.00 0.83
CA CYS A 140 3.32 -12.92 1.01
C CYS A 140 2.02 -13.12 0.20
N PHE A 141 2.12 -13.68 -1.02
CA PHE A 141 0.96 -13.91 -1.89
C PHE A 141 0.06 -15.02 -1.33
N GLU A 142 0.65 -16.11 -0.86
CA GLU A 142 -0.11 -17.22 -0.27
C GLU A 142 -0.74 -16.81 1.06
N ILE A 143 0.01 -16.11 1.91
CA ILE A 143 -0.49 -15.59 3.20
C ILE A 143 -1.70 -14.68 2.97
N GLU A 144 -1.57 -13.69 2.07
CA GLU A 144 -2.67 -12.77 1.77
C GLU A 144 -3.90 -13.51 1.21
N ARG A 145 -3.69 -14.37 0.22
CA ARG A 145 -4.78 -15.15 -0.41
C ARG A 145 -5.53 -15.98 0.62
N ARG A 146 -4.82 -16.74 1.45
CA ARG A 146 -5.43 -17.61 2.47
C ARG A 146 -6.15 -16.79 3.54
N LEU A 147 -5.61 -15.66 3.96
CA LEU A 147 -6.29 -14.79 4.92
C LEU A 147 -7.57 -14.19 4.34
N LYS A 148 -7.55 -13.74 3.08
CA LYS A 148 -8.77 -13.29 2.38
C LYS A 148 -9.83 -14.37 2.25
N GLU A 149 -9.43 -15.62 2.01
CA GLU A 149 -10.34 -16.76 1.87
C GLU A 149 -10.95 -17.23 3.21
N THR A 150 -10.30 -16.94 4.34
CA THR A 150 -10.62 -17.56 5.64
C THR A 150 -11.02 -16.59 6.73
N THR A 151 -11.01 -15.28 6.46
CA THR A 151 -11.39 -14.24 7.41
C THR A 151 -12.49 -13.36 6.84
N ASP A 152 -13.24 -12.69 7.72
CA ASP A 152 -14.36 -11.82 7.35
C ASP A 152 -14.02 -10.33 7.50
N ILE A 153 -12.74 -9.99 7.54
CA ILE A 153 -12.22 -8.62 7.67
C ILE A 153 -11.30 -8.30 6.49
N PRO A 154 -11.18 -7.01 6.10
CA PRO A 154 -10.32 -6.61 5.01
C PRO A 154 -8.86 -6.93 5.32
N ILE A 155 -8.24 -7.70 4.41
CA ILE A 155 -6.81 -8.00 4.41
C ILE A 155 -6.15 -7.22 3.27
N PHE A 156 -5.10 -6.49 3.56
CA PHE A 156 -4.37 -5.70 2.57
C PHE A 156 -2.88 -5.82 2.79
N HIS A 157 -2.13 -6.15 1.75
CA HIS A 157 -0.68 -6.08 1.80
C HIS A 157 -0.19 -4.76 1.20
N ASP A 158 0.41 -3.89 2.01
CA ASP A 158 0.75 -2.53 1.57
C ASP A 158 1.85 -2.51 0.50
N ASP A 159 2.93 -3.29 0.68
CA ASP A 159 4.01 -3.36 -0.30
C ASP A 159 3.55 -3.86 -1.68
N GLN A 160 2.48 -4.65 -1.71
CA GLN A 160 1.83 -5.09 -2.95
C GLN A 160 0.91 -4.01 -3.50
N HIS A 161 -0.23 -3.82 -2.83
CA HIS A 161 -1.36 -3.09 -3.39
C HIS A 161 -1.26 -1.58 -3.13
N GLY A 162 -0.68 -1.17 -2.00
CA GLY A 162 -0.43 0.25 -1.71
C GLY A 162 0.50 0.87 -2.75
N THR A 163 1.61 0.17 -3.03
CA THR A 163 2.55 0.57 -4.10
C THR A 163 1.83 0.65 -5.45
N ALA A 164 1.08 -0.40 -5.83
CA ALA A 164 0.37 -0.47 -7.10
C ALA A 164 -0.64 0.69 -7.29
N VAL A 165 -1.38 1.04 -6.24
CA VAL A 165 -2.36 2.14 -6.25
C VAL A 165 -1.70 3.49 -6.51
N VAL A 166 -0.60 3.80 -5.82
CA VAL A 166 0.10 5.08 -5.97
C VAL A 166 0.79 5.16 -7.34
N VAL A 167 1.38 4.05 -7.80
CA VAL A 167 1.97 3.95 -9.15
C VAL A 167 0.91 4.19 -10.23
N LEU A 168 -0.26 3.53 -10.14
CA LEU A 168 -1.35 3.74 -11.09
C LEU A 168 -1.83 5.20 -11.09
N SER A 169 -1.96 5.82 -9.90
CA SER A 169 -2.31 7.24 -9.78
C SER A 169 -1.33 8.14 -10.56
N GLY A 170 -0.03 7.94 -10.34
CA GLY A 170 1.00 8.69 -11.05
C GLY A 170 0.98 8.46 -12.56
N ILE A 171 0.76 7.22 -13.00
CA ILE A 171 0.66 6.87 -14.42
C ILE A 171 -0.56 7.52 -15.08
N ILE A 172 -1.73 7.52 -14.43
CA ILE A 172 -2.93 8.18 -14.95
C ILE A 172 -2.64 9.65 -15.28
N ASN A 173 -1.95 10.35 -14.39
CA ASN A 173 -1.61 11.76 -14.60
C ASN A 173 -0.44 11.96 -15.57
N ALA A 174 0.54 11.06 -15.57
CA ALA A 174 1.64 11.08 -16.55
C ALA A 174 1.15 10.82 -17.99
N CYS A 175 0.12 9.99 -18.16
CA CYS A 175 -0.60 9.79 -19.43
C CYS A 175 -1.22 11.09 -19.95
N LYS A 176 -1.84 11.90 -19.08
CA LYS A 176 -2.38 13.22 -19.45
C LYS A 176 -1.28 14.17 -19.95
N ILE A 177 -0.13 14.20 -19.27
CA ILE A 177 1.04 15.01 -19.68
C ILE A 177 1.59 14.55 -21.03
N THR A 178 1.72 13.25 -21.22
CA THR A 178 2.30 12.66 -22.44
C THR A 178 1.29 12.43 -23.57
N LYS A 179 0.02 12.82 -23.35
CA LYS A 179 -1.10 12.70 -24.29
C LYS A 179 -1.29 11.26 -24.80
N ARG A 180 -1.32 10.31 -23.85
CA ARG A 180 -1.53 8.88 -24.10
C ARG A 180 -2.72 8.36 -23.33
N GLU A 181 -3.34 7.33 -23.86
CA GLU A 181 -4.28 6.51 -23.13
C GLU A 181 -3.54 5.37 -22.40
N LEU A 182 -4.14 4.79 -21.35
CA LEU A 182 -3.52 3.68 -20.62
C LEU A 182 -3.27 2.46 -21.51
N ASN A 183 -4.16 2.22 -22.47
CA ASN A 183 -4.04 1.11 -23.43
C ASN A 183 -2.98 1.34 -24.53
N ASP A 184 -2.34 2.50 -24.58
CA ASP A 184 -1.17 2.74 -25.45
C ASP A 184 0.14 2.36 -24.76
N LEU A 185 0.10 2.08 -23.44
CA LEU A 185 1.31 1.85 -22.66
C LEU A 185 1.93 0.49 -22.96
N GLN A 186 3.24 0.52 -23.22
CA GLN A 186 4.15 -0.63 -23.20
C GLN A 186 5.02 -0.47 -21.95
N VAL A 187 4.64 -1.20 -20.90
CA VAL A 187 5.21 -1.02 -19.57
C VAL A 187 6.32 -2.04 -19.35
N VAL A 188 7.47 -1.59 -18.84
CA VAL A 188 8.52 -2.47 -18.30
C VAL A 188 8.54 -2.31 -16.79
N ILE A 189 8.40 -3.42 -16.07
CA ILE A 189 8.54 -3.45 -14.61
C ILE A 189 9.80 -4.22 -14.26
N ASN A 190 10.80 -3.53 -13.69
CA ASN A 190 11.99 -4.17 -13.16
C ASN A 190 11.79 -4.50 -11.68
N GLY A 191 11.73 -5.79 -11.37
CA GLY A 191 11.40 -6.32 -10.05
C GLY A 191 10.13 -7.17 -10.08
N ALA A 192 10.27 -8.48 -10.28
CA ALA A 192 9.17 -9.45 -10.25
C ALA A 192 8.89 -9.98 -8.82
N GLY A 193 8.87 -9.09 -7.83
CA GLY A 193 8.50 -9.36 -6.43
C GLY A 193 7.07 -8.94 -6.12
N ALA A 194 6.75 -8.79 -4.82
CA ALA A 194 5.44 -8.37 -4.31
C ALA A 194 4.87 -7.14 -5.03
N ALA A 195 5.57 -6.01 -4.96
CA ALA A 195 5.17 -4.74 -5.56
C ALA A 195 5.00 -4.83 -7.09
N GLY A 196 5.97 -5.41 -7.80
CA GLY A 196 5.94 -5.45 -9.26
C GLY A 196 4.85 -6.36 -9.83
N ILE A 197 4.60 -7.51 -9.20
CA ILE A 197 3.52 -8.42 -9.59
C ILE A 197 2.15 -7.77 -9.36
N ALA A 198 1.93 -7.17 -8.18
CA ALA A 198 0.69 -6.49 -7.86
C ALA A 198 0.45 -5.28 -8.79
N THR A 199 1.50 -4.50 -9.07
CA THR A 199 1.44 -3.37 -10.02
C THR A 199 1.10 -3.84 -11.43
N ALA A 200 1.73 -4.90 -11.93
CA ALA A 200 1.41 -5.48 -13.23
C ALA A 200 -0.06 -5.91 -13.32
N LYS A 201 -0.56 -6.66 -12.32
CA LYS A 201 -1.96 -7.10 -12.27
C LYS A 201 -2.94 -5.92 -12.27
N LEU A 202 -2.69 -4.89 -11.47
CA LEU A 202 -3.54 -3.71 -11.40
C LEU A 202 -3.53 -2.92 -12.72
N LEU A 203 -2.36 -2.71 -13.33
CA LEU A 203 -2.24 -2.03 -14.63
C LEU A 203 -2.98 -2.77 -15.75
N LEU A 204 -2.83 -4.10 -15.82
CA LEU A 204 -3.56 -4.92 -16.79
C LEU A 204 -5.07 -4.83 -16.56
N SER A 205 -5.54 -4.78 -15.30
CA SER A 205 -6.96 -4.69 -14.97
C SER A 205 -7.62 -3.38 -15.42
N VAL A 206 -6.84 -2.31 -15.59
CA VAL A 206 -7.32 -1.01 -16.11
C VAL A 206 -7.04 -0.82 -17.61
N GLY A 207 -6.66 -1.89 -18.31
CA GLY A 207 -6.56 -1.92 -19.77
C GLY A 207 -5.19 -1.56 -20.35
N VAL A 208 -4.12 -1.54 -19.55
CA VAL A 208 -2.75 -1.44 -20.09
C VAL A 208 -2.49 -2.58 -21.07
N LYS A 209 -1.95 -2.25 -22.25
CA LYS A 209 -1.87 -3.18 -23.38
C LYS A 209 -0.96 -4.37 -23.11
N ASP A 210 0.24 -4.11 -22.62
CA ASP A 210 1.17 -5.17 -22.24
C ASP A 210 2.14 -4.69 -21.18
N VAL A 211 2.61 -5.64 -20.38
CA VAL A 211 3.60 -5.44 -19.31
C VAL A 211 4.70 -6.46 -19.50
N ILE A 212 5.96 -6.04 -19.46
CA ILE A 212 7.13 -6.91 -19.45
C ILE A 212 7.74 -6.88 -18.05
N LEU A 213 7.75 -8.03 -17.36
CA LEU A 213 8.39 -8.17 -16.06
C LEU A 213 9.85 -8.59 -16.23
N CYS A 214 10.76 -7.92 -15.52
CA CYS A 214 12.16 -8.30 -15.39
C CYS A 214 12.47 -8.71 -13.95
N ASP A 215 13.29 -9.74 -13.78
CA ASP A 215 13.90 -10.12 -12.50
C ASP A 215 15.43 -10.05 -12.56
N SER A 216 16.11 -10.50 -11.51
CA SER A 216 17.58 -10.48 -11.41
C SER A 216 18.29 -11.28 -12.51
N ARG A 217 17.57 -12.06 -13.32
CA ARG A 217 18.09 -12.87 -14.43
C ARG A 217 17.55 -12.42 -15.79
N GLY A 218 16.94 -11.23 -15.88
CA GLY A 218 16.43 -10.63 -17.11
C GLY A 218 14.92 -10.75 -17.27
N ILE A 219 14.44 -10.71 -18.51
CA ILE A 219 13.02 -10.77 -18.83
C ILE A 219 12.44 -12.11 -18.40
N VAL A 220 11.29 -12.06 -17.71
CA VAL A 220 10.48 -13.24 -17.41
C VAL A 220 9.82 -13.70 -18.72
N CYS A 221 10.25 -14.86 -19.23
CA CYS A 221 9.79 -15.44 -20.50
C CYS A 221 9.68 -16.96 -20.43
N SER A 222 8.99 -17.59 -21.39
CA SER A 222 8.69 -19.03 -21.40
C SER A 222 9.93 -19.93 -21.42
N LYS A 223 11.06 -19.42 -21.95
CA LYS A 223 12.33 -20.16 -22.05
C LYS A 223 13.04 -20.31 -20.70
N ARG A 224 12.64 -19.55 -19.68
CA ARG A 224 13.23 -19.59 -18.33
C ARG A 224 12.68 -20.78 -17.53
N GLN A 225 13.56 -21.59 -16.97
CA GLN A 225 13.18 -22.80 -16.20
C GLN A 225 13.08 -22.58 -14.68
N ASP A 226 13.60 -21.45 -14.20
CA ASP A 226 13.77 -21.11 -12.79
C ASP A 226 12.63 -20.23 -12.22
N LEU A 227 11.53 -20.12 -12.96
CA LEU A 227 10.37 -19.33 -12.54
C LEU A 227 9.60 -20.02 -11.42
N ASN A 228 9.30 -19.26 -10.35
CA ASN A 228 8.36 -19.68 -9.32
C ASN A 228 6.91 -19.67 -9.85
N GLN A 229 5.96 -20.16 -9.06
CA GLN A 229 4.56 -20.26 -9.46
C GLN A 229 3.97 -18.91 -9.86
N GLU A 230 4.17 -17.86 -9.06
CA GLU A 230 3.63 -16.52 -9.35
C GLU A 230 4.15 -15.96 -10.68
N LYS A 231 5.45 -16.09 -10.97
CA LYS A 231 6.02 -15.65 -12.26
C LYS A 231 5.46 -16.45 -13.44
N ARG A 232 5.20 -17.75 -13.27
CA ARG A 232 4.57 -18.58 -14.31
C ARG A 232 3.12 -18.18 -14.56
N GLU A 233 2.37 -17.81 -13.52
CA GLU A 233 1.02 -17.28 -13.68
C GLU A 233 1.04 -15.93 -14.40
N MET A 234 1.99 -15.05 -14.07
CA MET A 234 2.15 -13.77 -14.76
C MET A 234 2.45 -13.93 -16.25
N LEU A 235 3.24 -14.93 -16.67
CA LEU A 235 3.51 -15.19 -18.09
C LEU A 235 2.25 -15.43 -18.93
N LYS A 236 1.14 -15.88 -18.32
CA LYS A 236 -0.12 -16.11 -19.05
C LYS A 236 -0.79 -14.79 -19.46
N ILE A 237 -0.44 -13.68 -18.81
CA ILE A 237 -1.11 -12.38 -18.95
C ILE A 237 -0.15 -11.22 -19.24
N THR A 238 1.17 -11.46 -19.28
CA THR A 238 2.23 -10.48 -19.53
C THR A 238 3.12 -10.94 -20.68
N ASN A 239 3.93 -10.03 -21.23
CA ASN A 239 4.92 -10.32 -22.25
C ASN A 239 4.32 -11.10 -23.43
N LYS A 240 3.31 -10.52 -24.08
CA LYS A 240 2.48 -11.20 -25.11
C LYS A 240 3.27 -11.73 -26.31
N GLU A 241 4.43 -11.13 -26.56
CA GLU A 241 5.36 -11.53 -27.62
C GLU A 241 6.43 -12.55 -27.15
N ASP A 242 6.38 -12.98 -25.88
CA ASP A 242 7.33 -13.90 -25.24
C ASP A 242 8.79 -13.50 -25.46
N ARG A 243 9.06 -12.19 -25.32
CA ARG A 243 10.40 -11.62 -25.46
C ARG A 243 11.30 -12.18 -24.36
N CYS A 244 12.52 -12.56 -24.70
CA CYS A 244 13.56 -12.95 -23.76
C CYS A 244 14.78 -12.04 -23.94
N GLY A 245 15.53 -11.81 -22.87
CA GLY A 245 16.71 -10.95 -22.91
C GLY A 245 16.98 -10.27 -21.57
N THR A 246 17.74 -9.19 -21.65
CA THR A 246 18.11 -8.33 -20.52
C THR A 246 17.08 -7.24 -20.27
N LEU A 247 17.26 -6.48 -19.19
CA LEU A 247 16.48 -5.26 -18.95
C LEU A 247 16.65 -4.24 -20.08
N ALA A 248 17.86 -4.10 -20.62
CA ALA A 248 18.09 -3.19 -21.75
C ALA A 248 17.23 -3.55 -22.95
N ASP A 249 17.13 -4.85 -23.26
CA ASP A 249 16.29 -5.34 -24.34
C ASP A 249 14.82 -5.01 -24.10
N ALA A 250 14.33 -5.19 -22.87
CA ALA A 250 12.94 -4.88 -22.49
C ALA A 250 12.59 -3.40 -22.70
N MET A 251 13.54 -2.50 -22.40
CA MET A 251 13.37 -1.05 -22.46
C MET A 251 13.23 -0.49 -23.88
N VAL A 252 13.73 -1.21 -24.90
CA VAL A 252 13.66 -0.76 -26.29
C VAL A 252 12.19 -0.60 -26.71
N GLY A 253 11.82 0.62 -27.09
CA GLY A 253 10.47 0.98 -27.53
C GLY A 253 9.43 1.11 -26.42
N ALA A 254 9.72 0.68 -25.18
CA ALA A 254 8.84 0.84 -24.04
C ALA A 254 8.59 2.33 -23.77
N ASN A 255 7.39 2.70 -23.31
CA ASN A 255 7.03 4.11 -23.05
C ASN A 255 6.72 4.37 -21.56
N CYS A 256 6.75 3.34 -20.73
CA CYS A 256 6.65 3.44 -19.28
C CYS A 256 7.61 2.44 -18.62
N PHE A 257 8.39 2.91 -17.64
CA PHE A 257 9.25 2.10 -16.80
C PHE A 257 8.85 2.25 -15.33
N ILE A 258 8.81 1.12 -14.62
CA ILE A 258 8.51 1.03 -13.20
C ILE A 258 9.61 0.18 -12.54
N GLY A 259 10.44 0.80 -11.73
CA GLY A 259 11.51 0.15 -10.97
C GLY A 259 11.09 -0.08 -9.53
N VAL A 260 11.05 -1.35 -9.12
CA VAL A 260 10.85 -1.81 -7.73
C VAL A 260 11.94 -2.83 -7.39
N SER A 261 13.19 -2.46 -7.68
CA SER A 261 14.31 -3.38 -7.77
C SER A 261 15.52 -2.92 -6.95
N VAL A 262 16.68 -2.78 -7.59
CA VAL A 262 17.95 -2.46 -6.96
C VAL A 262 18.50 -1.15 -7.51
N LYS A 263 19.34 -0.50 -6.71
CA LYS A 263 20.04 0.73 -7.09
C LYS A 263 20.76 0.61 -8.43
N ASP A 264 20.83 1.71 -9.18
CA ASP A 264 21.65 1.87 -10.40
C ASP A 264 21.39 0.80 -11.49
N ALA A 265 20.19 0.21 -11.52
CA ALA A 265 19.83 -0.81 -12.51
C ALA A 265 19.57 -0.25 -13.92
N VAL A 266 19.30 1.06 -14.06
CA VAL A 266 18.91 1.70 -15.32
C VAL A 266 19.96 2.72 -15.75
N THR A 267 20.41 2.60 -17.01
CA THR A 267 21.36 3.55 -17.61
C THR A 267 20.65 4.60 -18.46
N GLN A 268 21.37 5.70 -18.73
CA GLN A 268 20.93 6.75 -19.64
C GLN A 268 20.71 6.24 -21.08
N ASP A 269 21.43 5.21 -21.52
CA ASP A 269 21.24 4.59 -22.85
C ASP A 269 19.96 3.76 -22.90
N MET A 270 19.62 3.03 -21.83
CA MET A 270 18.34 2.33 -21.72
C MET A 270 17.18 3.32 -21.85
N VAL A 271 17.26 4.47 -21.17
CA VAL A 271 16.23 5.50 -21.26
C VAL A 271 16.14 6.10 -22.67
N ARG A 272 17.27 6.34 -23.35
CA ARG A 272 17.29 6.81 -24.75
C ARG A 272 16.67 5.80 -25.73
N SER A 273 16.70 4.52 -25.40
CA SER A 273 16.12 3.45 -26.23
C SER A 273 14.59 3.32 -26.08
N MET A 274 14.01 3.96 -25.06
CA MET A 274 12.57 4.00 -24.86
C MET A 274 11.87 4.84 -25.94
N GLY A 275 10.54 4.70 -26.03
CA GLY A 275 9.71 5.60 -26.81
C GLY A 275 9.82 7.05 -26.32
N LYS A 276 9.65 8.01 -27.25
CA LYS A 276 9.66 9.46 -26.97
C LYS A 276 8.74 9.80 -25.78
N ASP A 277 9.10 10.81 -24.99
CA ASP A 277 8.28 11.30 -23.86
C ASP A 277 7.96 10.18 -22.85
N SER A 278 8.95 9.37 -22.48
CA SER A 278 8.76 8.21 -21.61
C SER A 278 8.41 8.59 -20.16
N ILE A 279 7.68 7.71 -19.49
CA ILE A 279 7.32 7.81 -18.06
C ILE A 279 8.25 6.89 -17.27
N ILE A 280 8.94 7.39 -16.25
CA ILE A 280 9.91 6.60 -15.46
C ILE A 280 9.63 6.78 -13.97
N PHE A 281 9.19 5.71 -13.30
CA PHE A 281 9.13 5.66 -11.84
C PHE A 281 10.22 4.72 -11.31
N ALA A 282 11.32 5.28 -10.78
CA ALA A 282 12.46 4.54 -10.24
C ALA A 282 12.41 4.55 -8.70
N MET A 283 11.81 3.52 -8.11
CA MET A 283 11.39 3.52 -6.70
C MET A 283 12.29 2.72 -5.77
N ALA A 284 13.43 2.20 -6.23
CA ALA A 284 14.41 1.58 -5.34
C ALA A 284 14.86 2.58 -4.25
N ASN A 285 14.93 2.10 -3.02
CA ASN A 285 15.38 2.87 -1.86
C ASN A 285 16.61 2.21 -1.23
N PRO A 286 17.57 2.98 -0.68
CA PRO A 286 17.61 4.46 -0.62
C PRO A 286 18.14 5.14 -1.89
N VAL A 287 18.65 4.37 -2.86
CA VAL A 287 19.17 4.87 -4.13
C VAL A 287 18.30 4.31 -5.27
N PRO A 288 17.71 5.16 -6.13
CA PRO A 288 16.83 4.72 -7.20
C PRO A 288 17.57 3.95 -8.29
N GLU A 289 16.83 3.29 -9.17
CA GLU A 289 17.37 2.62 -10.36
C GLU A 289 18.11 3.59 -11.30
N ILE A 290 17.62 4.84 -11.37
CA ILE A 290 18.24 5.97 -12.06
C ILE A 290 17.80 7.25 -11.37
N TYR A 291 18.70 8.22 -11.22
CA TYR A 291 18.36 9.51 -10.64
C TYR A 291 17.52 10.38 -11.61
N PRO A 292 16.62 11.25 -11.10
CA PRO A 292 15.71 12.03 -11.94
C PRO A 292 16.38 12.93 -12.96
N ASP A 293 17.50 13.57 -12.59
CA ASP A 293 18.31 14.41 -13.48
C ASP A 293 18.81 13.62 -14.70
N LYS A 294 19.43 12.46 -14.46
CA LYS A 294 19.95 11.58 -15.51
C LYS A 294 18.85 11.05 -16.43
N ALA A 295 17.70 10.69 -15.86
CA ALA A 295 16.54 10.22 -16.62
C ALA A 295 15.96 11.34 -17.52
N ARG A 296 15.85 12.57 -17.02
CA ARG A 296 15.40 13.74 -17.80
C ARG A 296 16.39 14.10 -18.91
N GLU A 297 17.69 14.14 -18.61
CA GLU A 297 18.74 14.32 -19.62
C GLU A 297 18.70 13.26 -20.72
N ALA A 298 18.15 12.08 -20.41
CA ALA A 298 17.97 10.99 -21.34
C ALA A 298 16.67 11.03 -22.16
N GLY A 299 15.79 12.00 -21.91
CA GLY A 299 14.55 12.20 -22.66
C GLY A 299 13.27 11.72 -21.97
N ALA A 300 13.32 11.39 -20.68
CA ALA A 300 12.11 11.08 -19.91
C ALA A 300 11.25 12.34 -19.71
N ALA A 301 9.94 12.24 -19.99
CA ALA A 301 9.01 13.35 -19.84
C ALA A 301 8.51 13.50 -18.40
N VAL A 302 8.28 12.39 -17.71
CA VAL A 302 7.84 12.38 -16.30
C VAL A 302 8.74 11.42 -15.55
N VAL A 303 9.29 11.88 -14.43
CA VAL A 303 10.13 11.06 -13.55
C VAL A 303 9.63 11.12 -12.12
N GLY A 304 9.52 9.98 -11.46
CA GLY A 304 9.17 9.84 -10.05
C GLY A 304 10.06 8.83 -9.35
N THR A 305 10.17 8.94 -8.03
CA THR A 305 11.00 8.05 -7.21
C THR A 305 10.32 7.68 -5.90
N GLY A 306 10.89 6.76 -5.13
CA GLY A 306 10.42 6.49 -3.76
C GLY A 306 10.84 7.55 -2.72
N ARG A 307 11.69 8.51 -3.10
CA ARG A 307 12.33 9.46 -2.19
C ARG A 307 11.56 10.78 -2.09
N SER A 308 11.51 11.34 -0.89
CA SER A 308 10.79 12.58 -0.58
C SER A 308 11.52 13.85 -0.98
N ASP A 309 12.83 13.78 -1.24
CA ASP A 309 13.63 14.93 -1.67
C ASP A 309 13.57 15.18 -3.18
N PHE A 310 12.85 14.36 -3.94
CA PHE A 310 12.59 14.54 -5.37
C PHE A 310 11.11 14.78 -5.68
N PRO A 311 10.78 15.45 -6.80
CA PRO A 311 9.42 15.55 -7.29
C PRO A 311 8.79 14.17 -7.54
N ASN A 312 7.45 14.12 -7.55
CA ASN A 312 6.67 12.91 -7.84
C ASN A 312 7.07 11.70 -6.97
N GLN A 313 7.10 11.90 -5.65
CA GLN A 313 7.36 10.80 -4.72
C GLN A 313 6.23 9.76 -4.79
N VAL A 314 6.57 8.52 -5.15
CA VAL A 314 5.70 7.36 -4.97
C VAL A 314 5.87 6.87 -3.53
N ASN A 315 4.86 7.13 -2.70
CA ASN A 315 4.88 6.75 -1.29
C ASN A 315 3.52 6.16 -0.88
N ASN A 316 3.56 4.94 -0.35
CA ASN A 316 2.37 4.18 0.06
C ASN A 316 1.52 4.90 1.11
N VAL A 317 2.09 5.87 1.84
CA VAL A 317 1.35 6.75 2.76
C VAL A 317 0.19 7.49 2.08
N LEU A 318 0.24 7.68 0.76
CA LEU A 318 -0.87 8.25 -0.01
C LEU A 318 -2.04 7.27 -0.15
N GLY A 319 -1.80 5.96 -0.04
CA GLY A 319 -2.79 4.92 -0.24
C GLY A 319 -3.38 4.38 1.06
N PHE A 320 -2.58 3.63 1.83
CA PHE A 320 -3.11 2.78 2.91
C PHE A 320 -3.98 3.49 3.95
N PRO A 321 -3.69 4.73 4.40
CA PRO A 321 -4.53 5.36 5.44
C PRO A 321 -5.97 5.55 4.95
N GLY A 322 -6.14 6.14 3.76
CA GLY A 322 -7.44 6.39 3.15
C GLY A 322 -8.16 5.10 2.74
N ILE A 323 -7.43 4.12 2.20
CA ILE A 323 -8.00 2.82 1.79
C ILE A 323 -8.63 2.12 2.99
N PHE A 324 -7.91 2.00 4.11
CA PHE A 324 -8.45 1.37 5.31
C PHE A 324 -9.57 2.18 5.93
N ARG A 325 -9.46 3.51 6.00
CA ARG A 325 -10.54 4.35 6.53
C ARG A 325 -11.85 4.13 5.78
N GLY A 326 -11.81 4.17 4.44
CA GLY A 326 -12.97 3.88 3.60
C GLY A 326 -13.52 2.47 3.80
N ALA A 327 -12.64 1.46 3.89
CA ALA A 327 -13.05 0.08 4.13
C ALA A 327 -13.69 -0.13 5.51
N LEU A 328 -13.11 0.47 6.57
CA LEU A 328 -13.60 0.36 7.94
C LEU A 328 -14.96 1.05 8.12
N ASP A 329 -15.13 2.25 7.55
CA ASP A 329 -16.36 3.04 7.72
C ASP A 329 -17.61 2.37 7.14
N VAL A 330 -17.43 1.54 6.11
CA VAL A 330 -18.52 0.76 5.50
C VAL A 330 -18.50 -0.72 5.90
N LYS A 331 -17.64 -1.09 6.86
CA LYS A 331 -17.38 -2.47 7.30
C LYS A 331 -17.20 -3.44 6.13
N ALA A 332 -16.39 -3.04 5.16
CA ALA A 332 -16.10 -3.85 3.98
C ALA A 332 -15.61 -5.26 4.41
N SER A 333 -16.01 -6.30 3.69
CA SER A 333 -15.50 -7.66 3.92
C SER A 333 -14.16 -7.92 3.23
N ASP A 334 -13.79 -7.09 2.27
CA ASP A 334 -12.54 -7.21 1.49
C ASP A 334 -12.10 -5.82 0.98
N ILE A 335 -10.82 -5.72 0.55
CA ILE A 335 -10.30 -4.62 -0.27
C ILE A 335 -10.00 -5.18 -1.66
N ASN A 336 -11.02 -5.11 -2.52
CA ASN A 336 -11.02 -5.69 -3.87
C ASN A 336 -10.43 -4.75 -4.95
N GLU A 337 -10.25 -5.26 -6.16
CA GLU A 337 -9.73 -4.51 -7.31
C GLU A 337 -10.48 -3.19 -7.60
N PRO A 338 -11.83 -3.15 -7.66
CA PRO A 338 -12.57 -1.89 -7.81
C PRO A 338 -12.20 -0.82 -6.77
N MET A 339 -12.01 -1.20 -5.51
CA MET A 339 -11.60 -0.29 -4.44
C MET A 339 -10.19 0.26 -4.67
N LYS A 340 -9.24 -0.58 -5.11
CA LYS A 340 -7.86 -0.16 -5.43
C LYS A 340 -7.84 0.82 -6.61
N ILE A 341 -8.60 0.54 -7.66
CA ILE A 341 -8.73 1.41 -8.83
C ILE A 341 -9.35 2.76 -8.43
N ALA A 342 -10.40 2.75 -7.60
CA ALA A 342 -11.04 3.96 -7.10
C ALA A 342 -10.08 4.82 -6.26
N ALA A 343 -9.25 4.20 -5.41
CA ALA A 343 -8.21 4.89 -4.66
C ALA A 343 -7.19 5.58 -5.59
N ALA A 344 -6.72 4.88 -6.62
CA ALA A 344 -5.76 5.43 -7.59
C ALA A 344 -6.34 6.62 -8.36
N HIS A 345 -7.61 6.54 -8.79
CA HIS A 345 -8.28 7.67 -9.43
C HIS A 345 -8.50 8.85 -8.47
N ALA A 346 -8.86 8.60 -7.21
CA ALA A 346 -9.03 9.66 -6.21
C ALA A 346 -7.71 10.44 -6.01
N LEU A 347 -6.59 9.73 -5.88
CA LEU A 347 -5.26 10.33 -5.81
C LEU A 347 -4.92 11.14 -7.07
N ALA A 348 -5.14 10.57 -8.26
CA ALA A 348 -4.83 11.23 -9.50
C ALA A 348 -5.65 12.53 -9.68
N ASN A 349 -6.92 12.51 -9.27
CA ASN A 349 -7.83 13.64 -9.40
C ASN A 349 -7.50 14.79 -8.44
N LEU A 350 -6.90 14.52 -7.27
CA LEU A 350 -6.53 15.55 -6.30
C LEU A 350 -5.46 16.53 -6.79
N VAL A 351 -4.67 16.14 -7.78
CA VAL A 351 -3.66 17.00 -8.40
C VAL A 351 -4.32 18.20 -9.09
N GLY A 352 -5.45 17.98 -9.78
CA GLY A 352 -6.22 19.02 -10.46
C GLY A 352 -5.37 19.88 -11.40
N ASP A 353 -5.56 21.19 -11.34
CA ASP A 353 -4.92 22.17 -12.23
C ASP A 353 -3.41 22.34 -11.99
N ARG A 354 -2.86 21.76 -10.91
CA ARG A 354 -1.41 21.79 -10.62
C ARG A 354 -0.62 20.76 -11.44
N LEU A 355 -1.31 19.96 -12.25
CA LEU A 355 -0.70 18.89 -13.03
C LEU A 355 0.46 19.42 -13.88
N SER A 356 1.65 18.87 -13.64
CA SER A 356 2.87 19.19 -14.38
C SER A 356 3.79 17.97 -14.42
N PRO A 357 4.85 17.96 -15.26
CA PRO A 357 5.84 16.89 -15.26
C PRO A 357 6.47 16.60 -13.88
N ASP A 358 6.48 17.59 -12.99
CA ASP A 358 7.07 17.52 -11.64
C ASP A 358 6.01 17.39 -10.54
N PHE A 359 4.74 17.28 -10.92
CA PHE A 359 3.62 17.17 -9.97
C PHE A 359 2.48 16.32 -10.57
N VAL A 360 2.68 15.00 -10.64
CA VAL A 360 1.68 14.02 -11.10
C VAL A 360 0.96 13.27 -9.98
N MET A 361 1.38 13.47 -8.72
CA MET A 361 0.77 12.89 -7.53
C MET A 361 0.75 13.94 -6.41
N PRO A 362 -0.24 13.89 -5.49
CA PRO A 362 -0.25 14.77 -4.32
C PRO A 362 0.92 14.45 -3.39
N GLU A 363 1.28 15.44 -2.55
CA GLU A 363 2.31 15.28 -1.53
C GLU A 363 1.79 14.47 -0.34
N ALA A 364 2.68 13.76 0.36
CA ALA A 364 2.33 12.91 1.50
C ALA A 364 1.55 13.64 2.62
N PHE A 365 1.80 14.93 2.81
CA PHE A 365 1.16 15.77 3.82
C PHE A 365 -0.06 16.55 3.32
N ASP A 366 -0.53 16.28 2.09
CA ASP A 366 -1.77 16.86 1.61
C ASP A 366 -2.96 16.22 2.35
N LEU A 367 -3.50 16.94 3.32
CA LEU A 367 -4.58 16.49 4.21
C LEU A 367 -5.89 16.16 3.47
N ARG A 368 -6.00 16.50 2.18
CA ARG A 368 -7.14 16.14 1.33
C ARG A 368 -7.07 14.68 0.85
N VAL A 369 -5.90 14.04 0.92
CA VAL A 369 -5.65 12.69 0.40
C VAL A 369 -6.53 11.65 1.08
N ALA A 370 -6.40 11.48 2.39
CA ALA A 370 -7.13 10.42 3.09
C ALA A 370 -8.65 10.56 3.00
N PRO A 371 -9.26 11.76 3.17
CA PRO A 371 -10.70 11.94 2.98
C PRO A 371 -11.19 11.58 1.57
N ALA A 372 -10.46 12.01 0.53
CA ALA A 372 -10.84 11.73 -0.85
C ALA A 372 -10.72 10.25 -1.20
N VAL A 373 -9.62 9.61 -0.78
CA VAL A 373 -9.40 8.17 -1.00
C VAL A 373 -10.43 7.36 -0.22
N ALA A 374 -10.70 7.69 1.05
CA ALA A 374 -11.67 6.99 1.88
C ALA A 374 -13.07 7.02 1.27
N ALA A 375 -13.53 8.20 0.80
CA ALA A 375 -14.82 8.33 0.14
C ALA A 375 -14.91 7.49 -1.16
N ALA A 376 -13.88 7.53 -2.00
CA ALA A 376 -13.84 6.76 -3.24
C ALA A 376 -13.84 5.25 -2.98
N VAL A 377 -13.06 4.81 -1.98
CA VAL A 377 -12.98 3.40 -1.58
C VAL A 377 -14.29 2.91 -0.98
N ALA A 378 -14.92 3.70 -0.10
CA ALA A 378 -16.23 3.40 0.44
C ALA A 378 -17.29 3.26 -0.65
N LYS A 379 -17.31 4.19 -1.62
CA LYS A 379 -18.20 4.12 -2.79
C LYS A 379 -17.98 2.81 -3.58
N ALA A 380 -16.74 2.48 -3.91
CA ALA A 380 -16.42 1.27 -4.65
C ALA A 380 -16.75 -0.02 -3.87
N ALA A 381 -16.59 -0.01 -2.54
CA ALA A 381 -17.00 -1.12 -1.68
C ALA A 381 -18.52 -1.35 -1.71
N ILE A 382 -19.31 -0.28 -1.75
CA ILE A 382 -20.77 -0.34 -1.88
C ILE A 382 -21.16 -0.87 -3.26
N GLU A 383 -20.60 -0.31 -4.33
CA GLU A 383 -20.93 -0.68 -5.71
C GLU A 383 -20.54 -2.12 -6.05
N SER A 384 -19.44 -2.61 -5.47
CA SER A 384 -18.96 -3.98 -5.63
C SER A 384 -19.65 -5.00 -4.70
N GLY A 385 -20.48 -4.54 -3.76
CA GLY A 385 -21.27 -5.39 -2.86
C GLY A 385 -20.50 -5.95 -1.65
N VAL A 386 -19.29 -5.46 -1.36
CA VAL A 386 -18.50 -5.91 -0.20
C VAL A 386 -18.74 -5.07 1.07
N ALA A 387 -19.43 -3.93 0.97
CA ALA A 387 -19.81 -3.12 2.12
C ALA A 387 -20.93 -3.76 2.95
N ARG A 388 -20.67 -4.07 4.23
CA ARG A 388 -21.66 -4.66 5.15
C ARG A 388 -22.51 -3.62 5.86
N GLU A 389 -22.00 -2.40 6.00
CA GLU A 389 -22.74 -1.26 6.56
C GLU A 389 -22.55 -0.03 5.67
N PRO A 390 -23.25 0.03 4.50
CA PRO A 390 -23.11 1.15 3.57
C PRO A 390 -23.34 2.51 4.25
N LYS A 391 -22.41 3.45 4.01
CA LYS A 391 -22.51 4.86 4.40
C LYS A 391 -22.40 5.74 3.17
N ASP A 392 -22.96 6.95 3.24
CA ASP A 392 -22.75 7.96 2.19
C ASP A 392 -21.24 8.26 2.07
N PRO A 393 -20.64 8.17 0.87
CA PRO A 393 -19.24 8.55 0.65
C PRO A 393 -18.90 9.96 1.15
N GLU A 394 -19.84 10.91 1.10
CA GLU A 394 -19.62 12.26 1.63
C GLU A 394 -19.59 12.27 3.16
N TRP A 395 -20.34 11.38 3.82
CA TRP A 395 -20.21 11.17 5.26
C TRP A 395 -18.84 10.60 5.61
N VAL A 396 -18.35 9.60 4.85
CA VAL A 396 -17.02 9.00 5.05
C VAL A 396 -15.91 10.04 4.91
N LYS A 397 -16.02 10.91 3.91
CA LYS A 397 -15.09 12.03 3.72
C LYS A 397 -15.03 12.93 4.96
N LYS A 398 -16.19 13.44 5.40
CA LYS A 398 -16.30 14.34 6.57
C LYS A 398 -15.84 13.68 7.85
N HIS A 399 -16.22 12.42 8.07
CA HIS A 399 -15.77 11.65 9.21
C HIS A 399 -14.25 11.53 9.24
N THR A 400 -13.62 11.30 8.07
CA THR A 400 -12.16 11.27 7.95
C THR A 400 -11.56 12.62 8.31
N GLU A 401 -12.10 13.73 7.79
CA GLU A 401 -11.64 15.10 8.10
C GLU A 401 -11.75 15.43 9.61
N GLU A 402 -12.83 15.01 10.27
CA GLU A 402 -13.01 15.15 11.73
C GLU A 402 -11.95 14.36 12.51
N LEU A 403 -11.71 13.11 12.12
CA LEU A 403 -10.76 12.22 12.79
C LEU A 403 -9.31 12.73 12.73
N ILE A 404 -8.94 13.42 11.66
CA ILE A 404 -7.59 13.98 11.48
C ILE A 404 -7.50 15.46 11.91
N GLY A 405 -8.58 16.04 12.46
CA GLY A 405 -8.59 17.41 12.97
C GLY A 405 -8.56 18.50 11.89
N VAL A 406 -9.09 18.21 10.70
CA VAL A 406 -9.13 19.14 9.55
C VAL A 406 -10.53 19.71 9.32
N ALA A 407 -11.56 19.12 9.93
CA ALA A 407 -12.90 19.70 9.97
C ALA A 407 -12.87 21.07 10.67
N LYS A 408 -13.42 22.09 10.00
CA LYS A 408 -13.55 23.46 10.52
C LYS A 408 -14.77 23.63 11.42
#